data_AF-A0A9X0CMM3-F1
#
_entry.id   AF-A0A9X0CMM3-F1
#
_cell.length_a   1.000
_cell.length_b   1.000
_cell.length_c   1.000
_cell.angle_alpha   90.00
_cell.angle_beta   90.00
_cell.angle_gamma   90.00
#
_symmetry.space_group_name_H-M   'P 1'
#
loop_
_entity.id
_entity.type
_entity.pdbx_description
1 polymer ?
#
loop_
_entity_poly.entity_id
_entity_poly.type
_entity_poly.pdbx_seq_one_letter_code
_entity_poly.pdbx_strand_id
1 'polypeptide(L)' 'MKHDCQLTGCLNAGSCTFVEESKVFKCKCEEGWCGNYCGGKLFIFLLWEEGLLMMMKLSNI' A
#
# COMPACT_ATOMS: atom_id res chain seq x y z
N MET A 1 -12.42 16.63 -2.25
CA MET A 1 -12.17 16.99 -0.83
C MET A 1 -10.84 16.38 -0.44
N LYS A 2 -9.79 17.20 -0.26
CA LYS A 2 -8.42 16.75 0.06
C LYS A 2 -8.24 16.32 1.54
N HIS A 3 -9.32 16.35 2.31
CA HIS A 3 -9.31 16.17 3.76
C HIS A 3 -8.88 14.75 4.18
N ASP A 4 -9.23 13.74 3.37
CA ASP A 4 -8.93 12.33 3.69
C ASP A 4 -7.44 12.04 3.70
N CYS A 5 -6.67 12.63 2.77
CA CYS A 5 -5.21 12.54 2.75
C CYS A 5 -4.53 13.34 3.86
N GLN A 6 -5.21 14.32 4.46
CA GLN A 6 -4.65 15.17 5.53
C GLN A 6 -4.86 14.57 6.92
N LEU A 7 -5.90 13.75 7.10
CA LEU A 7 -6.22 13.11 8.39
C LEU A 7 -5.73 11.66 8.50
N THR A 8 -5.80 10.90 7.42
CA THR A 8 -5.48 9.46 7.38
C THR A 8 -4.23 9.30 6.55
N GLY A 9 -3.10 9.79 7.07
CA GLY A 9 -1.84 9.82 6.33
C GLY A 9 -1.39 8.42 5.95
N CYS A 10 -1.05 8.23 4.68
CA CYS A 10 -0.30 7.05 4.26
C CYS A 10 0.99 6.97 5.09
N LEU A 11 1.21 5.84 5.75
CA LEU A 11 2.34 5.62 6.63
C LEU A 11 3.61 5.33 5.82
N ASN A 12 4.76 5.34 6.49
CA ASN A 12 6.05 4.88 5.93
C ASN A 12 6.41 5.50 4.58
N ALA A 13 6.28 6.82 4.49
CA ALA A 13 6.55 7.61 3.29
C ALA A 13 5.66 7.29 2.08
N GLY A 14 4.54 6.58 2.27
CA GLY A 14 3.54 6.39 1.21
C GLY A 14 2.97 7.72 0.70
N SER A 15 2.68 7.76 -0.60
CA SER A 15 2.07 8.93 -1.25
C SER A 15 0.54 8.80 -1.28
N CYS A 16 -0.17 9.82 -0.81
CA CYS A 16 -1.63 9.85 -0.87
C CYS A 16 -2.12 10.50 -2.18
N THR A 17 -3.06 9.82 -2.84
CA THR A 17 -3.75 10.34 -4.03
C THR A 17 -5.25 10.33 -3.78
N PHE A 18 -5.89 11.47 -4.02
CA PHE A 18 -7.34 11.59 -3.93
C PHE A 18 -7.97 11.47 -5.31
N VAL A 19 -8.90 10.55 -5.47
CA VAL A 19 -9.64 10.33 -6.72
C VAL A 19 -10.98 11.05 -6.59
N GLU A 20 -11.08 12.23 -7.22
CA GLU A 20 -12.25 13.11 -7.10
C GLU A 20 -13.54 12.47 -7.65
N GLU A 21 -13.44 11.67 -8.70
CA GLU A 21 -14.59 11.01 -9.36
C GLU A 21 -15.30 10.02 -8.42
N SER A 22 -14.52 9.21 -7.71
CA SER A 22 -15.04 8.20 -6.77
C SER A 22 -15.06 8.69 -5.32
N LYS A 23 -14.60 9.93 -5.04
CA LYS A 23 -14.44 10.50 -3.70
C LYS A 23 -13.72 9.56 -2.72
N VAL A 24 -12.69 8.86 -3.21
CA VAL A 24 -11.85 7.98 -2.39
C VAL A 24 -10.40 8.44 -2.41
N PHE A 25 -9.68 8.21 -1.30
CA PHE A 25 -8.23 8.31 -1.28
C PHE A 25 -7.60 6.94 -1.52
N LYS A 26 -6.38 6.94 -2.06
CA LYS A 26 -5.54 5.75 -2.23
C LYS A 26 -4.12 6.07 -1.85
N CYS A 27 -3.49 5.16 -1.10
CA CYS A 27 -2.08 5.21 -0.80
C CYS A 27 -1.27 4.44 -1.85
N LYS A 28 -0.23 5.07 -2.37
CA LYS A 28 0.86 4.40 -3.08
C LYS A 28 1.97 4.15 -2.06
N CYS A 29 2.23 2.88 -1.76
CA CYS A 29 3.26 2.51 -0.81
C CYS A 29 4.64 2.49 -1.47
N GLU A 30 5.63 2.91 -0.69
CA GLU A 30 7.05 2.76 -1.03
C GLU A 30 7.48 1.30 -0.94
N GLU A 31 8.63 0.99 -1.53
CA GLU A 31 9.20 -0.36 -1.52
C GLU A 31 9.33 -0.90 -0.08
N GLY A 32 8.94 -2.16 0.12
CA GLY A 32 8.93 -2.79 1.44
C GLY A 32 7.66 -2.55 2.27
N TRP A 33 6.70 -1.75 1.81
CA TRP A 33 5.44 -1.47 2.52
C TRP A 33 4.19 -1.85 1.72
N CYS A 34 3.11 -2.21 2.43
CA CYS A 34 1.84 -2.63 1.85
C CYS A 34 0.64 -2.32 2.76
N GLY A 35 -0.55 -2.65 2.25
CA GLY A 35 -1.83 -2.37 2.89
C GLY A 35 -2.41 -1.01 2.50
N ASN A 36 -3.68 -0.77 2.85
CA ASN A 36 -4.42 0.43 2.46
C ASN A 36 -3.77 1.74 2.95
N TYR A 37 -3.03 1.68 4.06
CA TYR A 37 -2.34 2.82 4.66
C TYR A 37 -0.81 2.64 4.69
N CYS A 38 -0.26 1.65 3.99
CA CYS A 38 1.19 1.38 3.98
C CYS A 38 1.79 1.06 5.36
N GLY A 39 0.98 0.60 6.31
CA GLY A 39 1.43 0.21 7.66
C GLY A 39 1.99 -1.21 7.73
N GLY A 40 1.66 -2.06 6.76
CA GLY A 40 2.15 -3.44 6.70
C GLY A 40 3.53 -3.49 6.05
N LYS A 41 4.43 -4.32 6.57
CA LYS A 41 5.66 -4.65 5.84
C LYS A 41 5.36 -5.70 4.78
N LEU A 42 5.91 -5.50 3.59
CA LEU A 42 6.09 -6.59 2.64
C LEU A 42 7.08 -7.57 3.26
N PHE A 43 6.57 -8.57 3.97
CA PHE A 43 7.36 -9.75 4.28
C PHE A 43 7.63 -10.44 2.95
N ILE A 44 8.80 -10.12 2.38
CA ILE A 44 9.43 -10.96 1.40
C ILE A 44 9.81 -12.22 2.18
N PHE A 45 8.84 -13.11 2.43
CA PHE A 45 9.18 -14.48 2.71
C PHE A 45 9.88 -14.94 1.44
N LEU A 46 11.20 -15.03 1.52
CA LEU A 46 12.04 -15.70 0.54
C LEU A 46 11.67 -17.19 0.55
N LEU A 47 10.45 -17.54 0.12
CA LEU A 47 10.10 -18.90 -0.21
C LEU A 47 10.70 -19.15 -1.59
N TRP A 48 11.97 -19.54 -1.60
CA TRP A 48 12.58 -20.22 -2.72
C TRP A 48 11.93 -21.59 -2.88
N GLU A 49 10.95 -21.70 -3.77
CA GLU A 49 10.57 -22.98 -4.38
C GLU A 49 10.29 -22.74 -5.87
N GLU A 50 11.32 -22.63 -6.70
CA GLU A 50 11.20 -22.68 -8.17
C GLU A 50 10.74 -21.39 -8.91
N GLY A 51 11.57 -20.35 -8.90
CA GLY A 51 11.84 -19.59 -10.14
C GLY A 51 10.78 -18.65 -10.73
N LEU A 52 9.68 -18.30 -10.06
CA LEU A 52 8.83 -17.17 -10.45
C LEU A 52 8.62 -16.17 -9.31
N LEU A 53 8.91 -14.89 -9.59
CA LEU A 53 8.59 -13.77 -8.71
C LEU A 53 7.06 -13.54 -8.70
N MET A 54 6.31 -14.40 -8.02
CA MET A 54 4.88 -14.18 -7.82
C MET A 54 4.68 -13.23 -6.65
N MET A 55 4.46 -11.95 -6.96
CA MET A 55 4.07 -10.94 -5.98
C MET A 55 2.64 -11.22 -5.52
N MET A 56 2.46 -12.13 -4.56
CA MET A 56 1.18 -12.23 -3.86
C MET A 56 1.05 -11.01 -2.94
N LYS A 57 0.28 -10.01 -3.39
CA LYS A 57 -0.35 -9.03 -2.50
C LYS A 57 -1.23 -9.83 -1.54
N LEU A 58 -0.71 -10.21 -0.37
CA LEU A 58 -1.56 -10.56 0.76
C LEU A 58 -2.29 -9.28 1.17
N SER A 59 -3.40 -9.03 0.49
CA SER A 59 -4.38 -8.01 0.83
C SER A 59 -5.16 -8.59 2.01
N ASN A 60 -4.62 -8.43 3.21
CA ASN A 60 -5.33 -8.71 4.46
C ASN A 60 -5.14 -7.52 5.40
N ILE A 61 -5.74 -6.39 5.00
CA ILE A 61 -6.37 -5.34 5.83
C ILE A 61 -6.90 -4.21 4.94
#